data_AF-A0A3B0PC15-F1
#
_entry.id   AF-A0A3B0PC15-F1
#
_cell.length_a   1.000
_cell.length_b   1.000
_cell.length_c   1.000
_cell.angle_alpha   90.00
_cell.angle_beta   90.00
_cell.angle_gamma   90.00
#
_symmetry.space_group_name_H-M   'P 1'
#
loop_
_entity.id
_entity.type
_entity.pdbx_description
1 polymer ?
#
loop_
_entity_poly.entity_id
_entity_poly.type
_entity_poly.pdbx_seq_one_letter_code
_entity_poly.pdbx_strand_id
1 'polypeptide(L)'
;MFLAITWGDVIGDLSRRRGLISDQEQRNDGAVIVRAKVPLSEMFGYSTELRSMTSGRGTYQMQFDHYEKCPKNISDEIIKNVTFKTKTKNN
;
A
#
# COMPACT_ATOMS: atom_id res chain seq x y z
N MET A 1 -18.62 12.96 22.62
CA MET A 1 -18.45 12.26 21.33
C MET A 1 -16.98 12.30 20.95
N PHE A 2 -16.19 11.37 21.51
CA PHE A 2 -14.79 11.22 21.15
C PHE A 2 -14.72 10.41 19.86
N LEU A 3 -14.41 11.07 18.75
CA LEU A 3 -14.07 10.40 17.50
C LEU A 3 -12.78 9.62 17.73
N ALA A 4 -12.89 8.30 17.91
CA ALA A 4 -11.75 7.40 17.89
C ALA A 4 -11.06 7.53 16.51
N ILE A 5 -9.78 7.85 16.53
CA ILE A 5 -8.97 8.17 15.36
C ILE A 5 -8.73 6.88 14.58
N THR A 6 -8.94 6.91 13.26
CA THR A 6 -9.02 5.76 12.33
C THR A 6 -7.67 5.14 11.94
N TRP A 7 -6.64 5.26 12.79
CA TRP A 7 -5.29 4.73 12.50
C TRP A 7 -5.27 3.20 12.40
N GLY A 8 -6.16 2.52 13.12
CA GLY A 8 -6.31 1.06 13.04
C GLY A 8 -6.75 0.57 11.65
N ASP A 9 -7.64 1.32 10.99
CA ASP A 9 -8.10 0.97 9.63
C ASP A 9 -6.95 1.07 8.62
N VAL A 10 -6.05 2.04 8.80
CA VAL A 10 -4.86 2.23 7.96
C VAL A 10 -3.89 1.06 8.11
N ILE A 11 -3.66 0.59 9.35
CA ILE A 11 -2.80 -0.58 9.61
C ILE A 11 -3.41 -1.85 9.00
N GLY A 12 -4.74 -2.01 9.12
CA GLY A 12 -5.48 -3.11 8.51
C GLY A 12 -5.37 -3.12 6.99
N ASP A 13 -5.51 -1.97 6.34
CA ASP A 13 -5.36 -1.85 4.88
C ASP A 13 -3.95 -2.16 4.41
N LEU A 14 -2.92 -1.62 5.09
CA LEU A 14 -1.52 -1.93 4.80
C LEU A 14 -1.25 -3.43 4.88
N SER A 15 -1.78 -4.10 5.90
CA SER A 15 -1.66 -5.56 6.04
C SER A 15 -2.35 -6.31 4.89
N ARG A 16 -3.53 -5.84 4.45
CA ARG A 16 -4.28 -6.43 3.33
C ARG A 16 -3.52 -6.31 2.01
N ARG A 17 -2.74 -5.24 1.84
CA ARG A 17 -1.87 -4.99 0.67
C ARG A 17 -0.52 -5.72 0.74
N ARG A 18 -0.39 -6.72 1.63
CA ARG A 18 0.86 -7.45 1.87
C ARG A 18 1.98 -6.53 2.40
N GLY A 19 1.60 -5.48 3.10
CA GLY A 19 2.52 -4.59 3.78
C GLY A 19 3.13 -5.23 5.01
N LEU A 20 4.44 -5.13 5.15
CA LEU A 20 5.18 -5.49 6.35
C LEU A 20 5.38 -4.23 7.18
N ILE A 21 4.74 -4.15 8.35
CA ILE A 21 4.88 -3.02 9.26
C ILE A 21 6.24 -3.10 9.94
N SER A 22 7.07 -2.09 9.72
CA SER A 22 8.42 -2.01 10.30
C SER A 22 8.40 -1.33 11.66
N ASP A 23 7.65 -0.24 11.79
CA ASP A 23 7.66 0.61 12.98
C ASP A 23 6.33 1.38 13.11
N GLN A 24 5.93 1.64 14.35
CA GLN A 24 4.75 2.42 14.69
C GLN A 24 5.12 3.39 15.82
N GLU A 25 5.06 4.68 15.53
CA GLU A 25 5.38 5.74 16.46
C GLU A 25 4.13 6.57 16.76
N GLN A 26 3.73 6.61 18.03
CA GLN A 26 2.65 7.47 18.49
C GLN A 26 3.25 8.77 19.03
N ARG A 27 2.92 9.89 18.41
CA ARG A 27 3.34 11.20 18.89
C ARG A 27 2.42 11.71 19.99
N ASN A 28 2.96 12.60 20.82
CA ASN A 28 2.26 13.25 21.92
C ASN A 28 1.12 14.18 21.47
N ASP A 29 1.11 14.60 20.19
CA ASP A 29 0.04 15.37 19.55
C ASP A 29 -1.17 14.51 19.12
N GLY A 30 -1.12 13.19 19.37
CA GLY A 30 -2.16 12.24 18.99
C GLY A 30 -2.04 11.73 17.55
N ALA A 31 -1.02 12.14 16.79
CA ALA A 31 -0.73 11.57 15.47
C ALA A 31 -0.02 10.22 15.61
N VAL A 32 -0.32 9.29 14.70
CA VAL A 32 0.36 8.00 14.60
C VAL A 32 1.11 7.96 13.28
N ILE A 33 2.42 7.72 13.34
CA ILE A 33 3.25 7.44 12.17
C ILE A 33 3.38 5.92 12.05
N VAL A 34 3.03 5.38 10.88
CA VAL A 34 3.24 3.97 10.55
C VAL A 34 4.27 3.88 9.44
N ARG A 35 5.35 3.16 9.69
CA ARG A 35 6.36 2.82 8.67
C ARG A 35 6.14 1.38 8.26
N ALA A 36 5.90 1.16 6.97
CA ALA A 36 5.70 -0.17 6.42
C ALA A 36 6.37 -0.30 5.05
N LYS A 37 6.81 -1.52 4.72
CA LYS A 37 7.24 -1.88 3.36
C LYS A 37 6.06 -2.51 2.65
N VAL A 38 5.62 -1.92 1.54
CA VAL A 38 4.50 -2.41 0.74
C VAL A 38 4.95 -2.55 -0.71
N PRO A 39 4.55 -3.62 -1.42
CA PRO A 39 4.82 -3.74 -2.85
C PRO A 39 4.23 -2.55 -3.62
N LEU A 40 5.04 -1.91 -4.47
CA LEU A 40 4.61 -0.75 -5.27
C LEU A 40 3.38 -1.07 -6.15
N SER A 41 3.25 -2.32 -6.61
CA SER A 41 2.10 -2.79 -7.39
C SER A 41 0.77 -2.67 -6.66
N GLU A 42 0.78 -2.73 -5.33
CA GLU A 42 -0.42 -2.61 -4.50
C GLU A 42 -0.63 -1.17 -4.02
N MET A 43 0.26 -0.22 -4.32
CA MET A 43 0.14 1.16 -3.84
C MET A 43 -0.58 2.09 -4.83
N PHE A 44 -0.89 1.62 -6.03
CA PHE A 44 -1.70 2.35 -6.98
C PHE A 44 -3.10 2.65 -6.40
N GLY A 45 -3.51 3.92 -6.39
CA GLY A 45 -4.80 4.35 -5.85
C GLY A 45 -4.84 4.56 -4.33
N TYR A 46 -3.76 4.26 -3.60
CA TYR A 46 -3.71 4.36 -2.13
C TYR A 46 -4.01 5.77 -1.61
N SER A 47 -3.64 6.82 -2.35
CA SER A 47 -3.93 8.21 -1.96
C SER A 47 -5.42 8.48 -1.73
N THR A 48 -6.29 7.88 -2.54
CA THR A 48 -7.74 8.08 -2.45
C THR A 48 -8.32 7.32 -1.28
N GLU A 49 -7.87 6.08 -1.09
CA GLU A 49 -8.31 5.24 0.03
C GLU A 49 -7.84 5.79 1.38
N LEU A 50 -6.60 6.26 1.48
CA LEU A 50 -6.10 6.92 2.69
C LEU A 50 -6.95 8.15 3.04
N ARG A 51 -7.32 8.96 2.04
CA ARG A 51 -8.18 10.13 2.25
C ARG A 51 -9.55 9.71 2.79
N SER A 52 -10.12 8.63 2.28
CA SER A 52 -11.39 8.08 2.76
C SER A 52 -11.29 7.61 4.21
N MET A 53 -10.29 6.78 4.53
CA MET A 53 -10.09 6.21 5.88
C MET A 53 -9.77 7.26 6.93
N THR A 54 -8.95 8.26 6.59
CA THR A 54 -8.51 9.29 7.54
C THR A 54 -9.41 10.53 7.56
N SER A 55 -10.58 10.46 6.90
CA SER A 55 -11.46 11.63 6.69
C SER A 55 -10.71 12.85 6.14
N GLY A 56 -9.70 12.60 5.29
CA GLY A 56 -8.86 13.61 4.64
C GLY A 56 -7.75 14.22 5.48
N ARG A 57 -7.46 13.68 6.68
CA ARG A 57 -6.41 14.21 7.58
C ARG A 57 -5.06 13.50 7.44
N GLY A 58 -5.03 12.31 6.84
CA GLY A 58 -3.82 11.51 6.67
C GLY A 58 -2.97 11.98 5.50
N THR A 59 -1.66 11.97 5.70
CA THR A 59 -0.66 12.15 4.64
C THR A 59 0.21 10.91 4.59
N TYR A 60 0.73 10.59 3.41
CA TYR A 60 1.68 9.49 3.23
C TYR A 60 2.86 9.97 2.39
N GLN A 61 3.99 9.31 2.58
CA GLN A 61 5.18 9.46 1.76
C GLN A 61 5.68 8.07 1.38
N MET A 62 6.08 7.89 0.13
CA MET A 62 6.69 6.65 -0.34
C MET A 62 8.11 6.93 -0.80
N GLN A 63 9.05 6.07 -0.39
CA GLN A 63 10.41 6.07 -0.87
C GLN A 63 10.76 4.65 -1.33
N PHE A 64 11.42 4.55 -2.48
CA PHE A 64 11.93 3.28 -2.97
C PHE A 64 13.05 2.80 -2.04
N ASP A 65 12.92 1.58 -1.52
CA ASP A 65 13.89 0.94 -0.62
C ASP A 65 14.73 -0.10 -1.38
N HIS A 66 14.10 -1.18 -1.86
CA HIS A 66 14.76 -2.24 -2.63
C HIS A 66 13.78 -3.08 -3.47
N TYR A 67 14.33 -3.91 -4.36
CA TYR A 67 13.58 -4.93 -5.09
C TYR A 67 13.58 -6.25 -4.31
N GLU A 68 12.40 -6.78 -4.03
CA GLU A 68 12.22 -8.11 -3.45
C GLU A 68 11.64 -9.08 -4.49
N LYS A 69 11.96 -10.36 -4.37
CA LYS A 69 11.40 -11.39 -5.27
C LYS A 69 9.90 -11.54 -4.99
N CYS A 70 9.08 -11.24 -5.99
CA CYS A 70 7.66 -11.53 -5.93
C CYS A 70 7.42 -13.05 -5.81
N PRO A 71 6.40 -13.48 -5.05
CA PRO A 71 5.97 -14.88 -5.04
C PRO A 71 5.70 -15.39 -6.46
N LYS A 72 5.99 -16.68 -6.72
CA LYS A 72 5.82 -17.31 -8.06
C LYS A 72 4.42 -17.09 -8.64
N ASN A 73 3.37 -17.23 -7.81
CA ASN A 73 1.99 -17.08 -8.26
C ASN A 73 1.69 -15.71 -8.91
N ILE A 74 2.25 -14.63 -8.36
CA ILE A 74 2.05 -13.27 -8.88
C ILE A 74 2.97 -13.04 -10.09
N SER A 75 4.19 -13.57 -10.04
CA SER A 75 5.15 -13.48 -11.14
C SER A 75 4.60 -14.13 -12.42
N ASP A 76 4.02 -15.32 -12.30
CA ASP A 76 3.47 -16.06 -13.45
C ASP A 76 2.26 -15.33 -14.07
N GLU A 77 1.42 -14.71 -13.24
CA GLU A 77 0.29 -13.90 -13.71
C GLU A 77 0.74 -12.64 -14.45
N ILE A 78 1.76 -11.94 -13.92
CA ILE A 78 2.33 -10.76 -14.57
C ILE A 78 2.96 -11.13 -15.91
N ILE A 79 3.75 -12.20 -15.96
CA ILE A 79 4.40 -12.68 -17.20
C ILE A 79 3.33 -12.99 -18.25
N LYS A 80 2.28 -13.72 -17.87
CA LYS A 80 1.15 -14.05 -18.75
C LYS A 80 0.49 -12.78 -19.31
N ASN A 81 0.21 -11.78 -18.47
CA ASN A 81 -0.40 -10.52 -18.88
C ASN A 81 0.48 -9.70 -19.86
N VAL A 82 1.80 -9.71 -19.67
CA VAL A 82 2.75 -9.06 -20.58
C VAL A 82 2.75 -9.74 -21.95
N THR A 83 2.75 -11.07 -21.99
CA THR A 83 2.72 -11.85 -23.25
C THR A 83 1.42 -11.65 -24.04
N PHE A 84 0.28 -11.40 -23.37
CA PHE A 84 -0.98 -11.10 -24.06
C PHE A 84 -0.96 -9.74 -24.76
N LYS A 85 -0.41 -8.68 -24.13
CA LYS A 85 -0.31 -7.35 -24.75
C LYS A 85 0.55 -7.37 -26.03
N THR A 86 1.54 -8.25 -26.10
CA THR A 86 2.39 -8.39 -27.30
C THR A 86 1.68 -9.08 -28.47
N LYS A 87 0.67 -9.94 -28.22
CA LYS A 87 -0.09 -10.57 -29.31
C LYS A 87 -1.13 -9.65 -29.94
N THR A 88 -1.71 -8.71 -29.18
CA THR A 88 -2.75 -7.81 -29.69
C THR A 88 -2.20 -6.61 -30.46
N LYS A 89 -0.90 -6.28 -30.33
CA LYS A 89 -0.28 -5.17 -31.08
C LYS A 89 0.24 -5.56 -32.48
N ASN A 90 0.23 -6.83 -32.84
CA ASN A 90 0.79 -7.35 -34.09
C ASN A 90 -0.28 -7.81 -35.10
N ASN A 91 -1.52 -7.32 -35.00
CA ASN A 91 -2.55 -7.55 -36.01
C ASN A 91 -3.33 -6.27 -36.30
#